data_AF-A0A8S9DPN5-F1
#
_entry.id   AF-A0A8S9DPN5-F1
#
_cell.length_a   1.000
_cell.length_b   1.000
_cell.length_c   1.000
_cell.angle_alpha   90.00
_cell.angle_beta   90.00
_cell.angle_gamma   90.00
#
_symmetry.space_group_name_H-M   'P 1'
#
loop_
_entity.id
_entity.type
_entity.pdbx_description
1 polymer ?
#
loop_
_entity_poly.entity_id
_entity_poly.type
_entity_poly.pdbx_seq_one_letter_code
_entity_poly.pdbx_strand_id
1 'polypeptide(L)'
;MKTKQHVIAILVLAMSLIISSCVPWRLFGSTVTPIPTQTPLPTSTLTPVPPTPTSTTTPVLPSPAPEQTTAPAVQTSPTSTQQTAPQKPPVEITVYCAEFGLSPSYAEVDQPIVLKWAWGATTEAYRQDYISAASFSVQIDGQFADVSSAWLTLSYESGQYVARWRLPPRILSVGTHQLISAVTLSRQITDGLDSNGDGNLDTFGPGTTTHPCEIIVR
;
A
#
# COMPACT_ATOMS: atom_id res chain seq x y z
N MET A 1 11.49 -34.25 48.67
CA MET A 1 11.49 -32.91 48.04
C MET A 1 11.31 -32.93 46.50
N LYS A 2 10.92 -34.05 45.84
CA LYS A 2 10.75 -34.11 44.37
C LYS A 2 9.33 -33.79 43.85
N THR A 3 8.31 -33.80 44.71
CA THR A 3 6.91 -33.64 44.29
C THR A 3 6.50 -32.18 44.04
N LYS A 4 7.15 -31.18 44.66
CA LYS A 4 6.81 -29.76 44.46
C LYS A 4 7.23 -29.23 43.07
N GLN A 5 8.24 -29.83 42.45
CA GLN A 5 8.80 -29.34 41.18
C GLN A 5 7.94 -29.74 39.96
N HIS A 6 7.22 -30.86 40.03
CA HIS A 6 6.29 -31.27 38.96
C HIS A 6 4.98 -30.48 38.97
N VAL A 7 4.49 -30.06 40.14
CA VAL A 7 3.28 -29.23 40.22
C VAL A 7 3.50 -27.86 39.59
N ILE A 8 4.67 -27.24 39.79
CA ILE A 8 5.00 -25.93 39.20
C ILE A 8 5.10 -26.01 37.67
N ALA A 9 5.71 -27.08 37.12
CA ALA A 9 5.83 -27.25 35.68
C ALA A 9 4.47 -27.40 34.97
N ILE A 10 3.53 -28.15 35.58
CA ILE A 10 2.17 -28.34 35.03
C ILE A 10 1.36 -27.04 35.10
N LEU A 11 1.53 -26.25 36.16
CA LEU A 11 0.81 -24.98 36.33
C LEU A 11 1.30 -23.90 35.35
N VAL A 12 2.60 -23.86 35.05
CA VAL A 12 3.16 -22.97 34.02
C VAL A 12 2.72 -23.39 32.61
N LEU A 13 2.66 -24.70 32.32
CA LEU A 13 2.17 -25.21 31.03
C LEU A 13 0.67 -24.91 30.82
N ALA A 14 -0.14 -25.08 31.87
CA ALA A 14 -1.58 -24.80 31.83
C ALA A 14 -1.88 -23.29 31.73
N MET A 15 -1.10 -22.42 32.39
CA MET A 15 -1.25 -20.97 32.20
C MET A 15 -0.80 -20.51 30.81
N SER A 16 0.20 -21.16 30.20
CA SER A 16 0.66 -20.81 28.85
C SER A 16 -0.36 -21.18 27.75
N LEU A 17 -1.24 -22.14 28.02
CA LEU A 17 -2.32 -22.56 27.11
C LEU A 17 -3.56 -21.65 27.16
N ILE A 18 -3.71 -20.79 28.17
CA ILE A 18 -4.88 -19.89 28.31
C ILE A 18 -4.62 -18.52 27.63
N ILE A 19 -3.35 -18.11 27.49
CA ILE A 19 -2.98 -16.85 26.82
C ILE A 19 -2.87 -16.98 25.29
N SER A 20 -3.01 -18.21 24.76
CA SER A 20 -3.17 -18.49 23.32
C SER A 20 -4.63 -18.49 22.88
N SER A 21 -5.50 -17.76 23.59
CA SER A 21 -6.78 -17.34 23.05
C SER A 21 -6.56 -15.99 22.38
N CYS A 22 -6.39 -16.06 21.07
CA CYS A 22 -6.47 -14.93 20.15
C CYS A 22 -7.75 -14.14 20.48
N VAL A 23 -7.62 -13.00 21.14
CA VAL A 23 -8.72 -12.05 21.31
C VAL A 23 -8.56 -11.05 20.17
N PRO A 24 -9.30 -11.19 19.05
CA PRO A 24 -9.29 -10.16 18.04
C PRO A 24 -9.95 -8.92 18.64
N TRP A 25 -9.19 -7.82 18.68
CA TRP A 25 -9.66 -6.45 18.46
C TRP A 25 -11.20 -6.28 18.48
N ARG A 26 -11.78 -6.06 19.67
CA ARG A 26 -13.17 -5.57 19.79
C ARG A 26 -13.25 -4.53 20.91
N LEU A 27 -12.79 -3.32 20.60
CA LEU A 27 -13.09 -2.11 21.37
C LEU A 27 -13.41 -0.96 20.41
N PHE A 28 -14.59 -1.03 19.79
CA PHE A 28 -15.26 0.17 19.29
C PHE A 28 -16.71 0.12 19.74
N GLY A 29 -17.16 1.25 20.30
CA GLY A 29 -18.43 1.42 21.00
C GLY A 29 -19.66 1.22 20.12
N SER A 30 -20.83 1.24 20.76
CA SER A 30 -22.15 1.04 20.16
C SER A 30 -22.42 2.02 19.02
N THR A 31 -22.04 1.64 17.81
CA THR A 31 -22.43 2.33 16.59
C THR A 31 -23.90 2.04 16.33
N VAL A 32 -24.72 3.09 16.34
CA VAL A 32 -26.13 3.04 15.94
C VAL A 32 -26.17 2.67 14.46
N THR A 33 -26.61 1.46 14.14
CA THR A 33 -26.73 0.94 12.78
C THR A 33 -27.78 1.74 12.01
N PRO A 34 -27.41 2.54 10.98
CA PRO A 34 -28.41 3.11 10.09
C PRO A 34 -29.10 1.97 9.32
N ILE A 35 -30.43 2.00 9.27
CA ILE A 35 -31.22 1.06 8.45
C ILE A 35 -30.78 1.26 6.99
N PRO A 36 -30.28 0.22 6.30
CA PRO A 36 -29.84 0.37 4.92
C PRO A 36 -31.04 0.73 4.05
N THR A 37 -31.00 1.93 3.49
CA THR A 37 -31.92 2.31 2.42
C THR A 37 -31.51 1.50 1.20
N GLN A 38 -32.37 0.57 0.78
CA GLN A 38 -32.16 -0.22 -0.43
C GLN A 38 -32.04 0.73 -1.63
N THR A 39 -30.80 0.98 -2.04
CA THR A 39 -30.52 1.75 -3.24
C THR A 39 -30.69 0.79 -4.41
N PRO A 40 -31.58 1.08 -5.38
CA PRO A 40 -31.82 0.19 -6.49
C PRO A 40 -30.51 -0.07 -7.26
N LEU A 41 -30.27 -1.33 -7.59
CA LEU A 41 -29.12 -1.77 -8.37
C LEU A 41 -29.08 -1.00 -9.70
N PRO A 42 -27.95 -0.35 -10.07
CA PRO A 42 -27.86 0.35 -11.33
C PRO A 42 -28.10 -0.64 -12.46
N THR A 43 -29.17 -0.42 -13.22
CA THR A 43 -29.41 -1.15 -14.46
C THR A 43 -28.33 -0.74 -15.45
N SER A 44 -27.43 -1.66 -15.80
CA SER A 44 -26.44 -1.46 -16.85
C SER A 44 -27.15 -1.16 -18.16
N THR A 45 -27.31 0.13 -18.45
CA THR A 45 -27.78 0.61 -19.73
C THR A 45 -26.64 0.39 -20.70
N LEU A 46 -26.82 -0.51 -21.67
CA LEU A 46 -25.88 -0.69 -22.75
C LEU A 46 -25.78 0.63 -23.52
N THR A 47 -24.70 1.37 -23.32
CA THR A 47 -24.40 2.56 -24.10
C THR A 47 -24.24 2.13 -25.56
N PRO A 48 -25.03 2.69 -26.50
CA PRO A 48 -24.87 2.40 -27.91
C PRO A 48 -23.44 2.73 -28.34
N VAL A 49 -22.79 1.78 -28.99
CA VAL A 49 -21.43 1.93 -29.52
C VAL A 49 -21.45 3.08 -30.53
N PRO A 50 -20.63 4.14 -30.35
CA PRO A 50 -20.52 5.22 -31.32
C PRO A 50 -20.05 4.66 -32.67
N PRO A 51 -20.55 5.17 -33.81
CA PRO A 51 -20.06 4.74 -35.11
C PRO A 51 -18.55 4.98 -35.22
N THR A 52 -17.82 3.95 -35.67
CA THR A 52 -16.39 4.01 -35.95
C THR A 52 -16.07 5.21 -36.85
N PRO A 53 -15.18 6.13 -36.45
CA PRO A 53 -14.83 7.28 -37.27
C PRO A 53 -14.20 6.80 -38.59
N THR A 54 -14.84 7.17 -39.70
CA THR A 54 -14.29 6.96 -41.05
C THR A 54 -12.99 7.76 -41.16
N SER A 55 -11.88 7.06 -41.41
CA SER A 55 -10.57 7.67 -41.60
C SER A 55 -10.61 8.58 -42.83
N THR A 56 -10.65 9.89 -42.61
CA THR A 56 -10.47 10.88 -43.68
C THR A 56 -8.98 10.92 -44.00
N THR A 57 -8.62 10.51 -45.22
CA THR A 57 -7.24 10.59 -45.71
C THR A 57 -6.89 12.05 -45.98
N THR A 58 -6.19 12.68 -45.05
CA THR A 58 -5.60 14.01 -45.22
C THR A 58 -4.53 13.96 -46.32
N PRO A 59 -4.53 14.90 -47.29
CA PRO A 59 -3.50 14.97 -48.32
C PRO A 59 -2.13 15.24 -47.71
N VAL A 60 -1.16 14.42 -48.09
CA VAL A 60 0.25 14.53 -47.66
C VAL A 60 0.87 15.76 -48.29
N LEU A 61 1.33 16.70 -47.45
CA LEU A 61 2.11 17.86 -47.84
C LEU A 61 3.54 17.42 -48.21
N PRO A 62 4.16 17.96 -49.28
CA PRO A 62 5.53 17.61 -49.66
C PRO A 62 6.53 17.93 -48.53
N SER A 63 7.35 16.93 -48.23
CA SER A 63 8.39 16.92 -47.20
C SER A 63 9.47 17.97 -47.49
N PRO A 64 9.76 18.91 -46.56
CA PRO A 64 10.88 19.82 -46.70
C PRO A 64 12.23 19.08 -46.59
N ALA A 65 13.21 19.64 -47.29
CA ALA A 65 14.57 19.12 -47.46
C ALA A 65 15.28 18.80 -46.13
N PRO A 66 16.18 17.80 -46.11
CA PRO A 66 16.89 17.40 -44.90
C PRO A 66 17.85 18.49 -44.44
N GLU A 67 17.53 19.10 -43.29
CA GLU A 67 18.43 20.01 -42.59
C GLU A 67 19.51 19.17 -41.88
N GLN A 68 20.77 19.48 -42.17
CA GLN A 68 21.93 18.72 -41.70
C GLN A 68 21.98 18.72 -40.17
N THR A 69 21.77 17.55 -39.59
CA THR A 69 21.90 17.30 -38.15
C THR A 69 23.39 17.31 -37.79
N THR A 70 23.83 18.38 -37.12
CA THR A 70 25.10 18.41 -36.39
C THR A 70 25.13 17.29 -35.35
N ALA A 71 26.16 16.45 -35.44
CA ALA A 71 26.38 15.32 -34.55
C ALA A 71 26.39 15.76 -33.06
N PRO A 72 25.68 15.06 -32.16
CA PRO A 72 25.76 15.32 -30.74
C PRO A 72 27.18 15.08 -30.23
N ALA A 73 27.76 16.07 -29.56
CA ALA A 73 28.96 15.87 -28.77
C ALA A 73 28.67 14.79 -27.72
N VAL A 74 29.44 13.69 -27.76
CA VAL A 74 29.41 12.62 -26.77
C VAL A 74 29.90 13.20 -25.45
N GLN A 75 28.97 13.71 -24.65
CA GLN A 75 29.23 14.15 -23.30
C GLN A 75 29.41 12.89 -22.45
N THR A 76 30.68 12.48 -22.25
CA THR A 76 31.07 11.44 -21.31
C THR A 76 30.69 11.88 -19.90
N SER A 77 29.50 11.48 -19.46
CA SER A 77 29.11 11.59 -18.05
C SER A 77 30.14 10.83 -17.21
N PRO A 78 30.73 11.45 -16.17
CA PRO A 78 31.61 10.73 -15.27
C PRO A 78 30.81 9.63 -14.58
N THR A 79 31.22 8.39 -14.82
CA THR A 79 30.79 7.23 -14.02
C THR A 79 31.18 7.51 -12.58
N SER A 80 30.22 7.95 -11.78
CA SER A 80 30.37 8.14 -10.34
C SER A 80 30.55 6.76 -9.70
N THR A 81 31.80 6.34 -9.55
CA THR A 81 32.18 5.25 -8.64
C THR A 81 32.00 5.73 -7.21
N GLN A 82 30.75 5.77 -6.74
CA GLN A 82 30.44 6.07 -5.35
C GLN A 82 30.81 4.84 -4.52
N GLN A 83 31.94 4.98 -3.82
CA GLN A 83 32.60 4.01 -2.98
C GLN A 83 31.65 3.44 -1.91
N THR A 84 31.38 2.14 -2.02
CA THR A 84 30.46 1.37 -1.19
C THR A 84 31.03 1.22 0.22
N ALA A 85 30.73 2.16 1.12
CA ALA A 85 30.73 1.83 2.54
C ALA A 85 29.72 0.67 2.78
N PRO A 86 29.91 -0.20 3.78
CA PRO A 86 28.93 -1.22 4.12
C PRO A 86 27.59 -0.56 4.43
N GLN A 87 26.67 -0.57 3.48
CA GLN A 87 25.37 0.06 3.64
C GLN A 87 24.53 -0.83 4.55
N LYS A 88 24.01 -0.27 5.63
CA LYS A 88 23.09 -0.99 6.54
C LYS A 88 21.93 -1.57 5.72
N PRO A 89 21.43 -2.78 6.06
CA PRO A 89 20.29 -3.33 5.37
C PRO A 89 19.09 -2.37 5.49
N PRO A 90 18.30 -2.17 4.43
CA PRO A 90 17.15 -1.29 4.48
C PRO A 90 16.15 -1.70 5.56
N VAL A 91 15.61 -0.74 6.30
CA VAL A 91 14.46 -0.95 7.18
C VAL A 91 13.17 -0.74 6.39
N GLU A 92 12.22 -1.66 6.54
CA GLU A 92 10.92 -1.57 5.88
C GLU A 92 9.87 -1.00 6.84
N ILE A 93 9.29 0.14 6.48
CA ILE A 93 8.27 0.84 7.27
C ILE A 93 6.95 0.80 6.51
N THR A 94 5.87 0.34 7.16
CA THR A 94 4.54 0.41 6.55
C THR A 94 4.00 1.85 6.58
N VAL A 95 3.39 2.32 5.49
CA VAL A 95 2.81 3.68 5.45
C VAL A 95 1.57 3.84 6.35
N TYR A 96 1.03 2.72 6.83
CA TYR A 96 -0.09 2.65 7.79
C TYR A 96 0.40 2.44 9.23
N CYS A 97 1.60 2.90 9.59
CA CYS A 97 2.24 2.52 10.85
C CYS A 97 1.42 2.90 12.10
N ALA A 98 0.71 4.04 12.10
CA ALA A 98 -0.13 4.42 13.23
C ALA A 98 -1.33 3.48 13.44
N GLU A 99 -1.95 3.00 12.35
CA GLU A 99 -3.10 2.09 12.43
C GLU A 99 -2.74 0.75 13.06
N PHE A 100 -1.50 0.31 12.83
CA PHE A 100 -0.97 -0.92 13.40
C PHE A 100 -0.30 -0.74 14.76
N GLY A 101 -0.33 0.47 15.35
CA GLY A 101 0.37 0.76 16.61
C GLY A 101 1.90 0.67 16.50
N LEU A 102 2.43 0.83 15.28
CA LEU A 102 3.87 0.82 14.95
C LEU A 102 4.47 2.22 14.83
N SER A 103 3.71 3.25 15.20
CA SER A 103 4.17 4.65 15.27
C SER A 103 4.60 4.99 16.71
N PRO A 104 5.78 5.62 16.92
CA PRO A 104 6.78 5.94 15.92
C PRO A 104 7.52 4.69 15.42
N SER A 105 7.89 4.70 14.15
CA SER A 105 8.84 3.74 13.57
C SER A 105 10.27 4.28 13.71
N TYR A 106 11.25 3.38 13.84
CA TYR A 106 12.65 3.76 14.08
C TYR A 106 13.53 3.32 12.91
N ALA A 107 14.49 4.18 12.55
CA ALA A 107 15.56 3.88 11.62
C ALA A 107 16.89 4.38 12.21
N GLU A 108 17.99 3.77 11.81
CA GLU A 108 19.31 4.25 12.20
C GLU A 108 19.85 5.32 11.24
N VAL A 109 20.78 6.15 11.70
CA VAL A 109 21.55 7.06 10.83
C VAL A 109 22.15 6.27 9.65
N ASP A 110 22.02 6.84 8.46
CA ASP A 110 22.43 6.28 7.16
C ASP A 110 21.78 4.93 6.79
N GLN A 111 20.74 4.51 7.51
CA GLN A 111 19.97 3.33 7.15
C GLN A 111 18.95 3.67 6.06
N PRO A 112 18.94 2.95 4.92
CA PRO A 112 17.91 3.13 3.91
C PRO A 112 16.55 2.75 4.46
N ILE A 113 15.54 3.58 4.21
CA ILE A 113 14.15 3.33 4.55
C ILE A 113 13.40 2.96 3.28
N VAL A 114 12.69 1.84 3.32
CA VAL A 114 11.77 1.40 2.28
C VAL A 114 10.35 1.52 2.82
N LEU A 115 9.58 2.44 2.24
CA LEU A 115 8.15 2.55 2.55
C LEU A 115 7.38 1.48 1.79
N LYS A 116 6.47 0.79 2.49
CA LYS A 116 5.66 -0.28 1.91
C LYS A 116 4.19 -0.19 2.32
N TRP A 117 3.32 -0.75 1.49
CA TRP A 117 1.92 -1.02 1.84
C TRP A 117 1.42 -2.24 1.09
N ALA A 118 0.33 -2.82 1.56
CA ALA A 118 -0.26 -3.99 0.94
C ALA A 118 -1.79 -3.97 1.06
N TRP A 119 -2.42 -4.69 0.15
CA TRP A 119 -3.84 -5.01 0.15
C TRP A 119 -3.99 -6.52 -0.01
N GLY A 120 -4.77 -7.16 0.86
CA GLY A 120 -5.11 -8.58 0.78
C GLY A 120 -6.59 -8.75 0.45
N ALA A 121 -6.92 -9.72 -0.38
CA ALA A 121 -8.30 -10.05 -0.73
C ALA A 121 -8.53 -11.56 -0.81
N THR A 122 -9.77 -12.00 -0.62
CA THR A 122 -10.14 -13.43 -0.69
C THR A 122 -10.19 -13.97 -2.12
N THR A 123 -10.31 -13.08 -3.12
CA THR A 123 -10.29 -13.46 -4.54
C THR A 123 -9.34 -12.57 -5.33
N GLU A 124 -8.83 -13.11 -6.44
CA GLU A 124 -8.03 -12.35 -7.41
C GLU A 124 -8.81 -11.14 -7.97
N ALA A 125 -10.11 -11.32 -8.24
CA ALA A 125 -10.96 -10.26 -8.77
C ALA A 125 -11.06 -9.07 -7.81
N TYR A 126 -11.23 -9.33 -6.50
CA TYR A 126 -11.25 -8.28 -5.48
C TYR A 126 -9.91 -7.57 -5.32
N ARG A 127 -8.78 -8.30 -5.41
CA ARG A 127 -7.46 -7.68 -5.44
C ARG A 127 -7.31 -6.76 -6.66
N GLN A 128 -7.71 -7.23 -7.84
CA GLN A 128 -7.60 -6.46 -9.07
C GLN A 128 -8.52 -5.24 -9.08
N ASP A 129 -9.71 -5.36 -8.47
CA ASP A 129 -10.63 -4.23 -8.30
C ASP A 129 -9.99 -3.12 -7.46
N TYR A 130 -9.37 -3.47 -6.31
CA TYR A 130 -8.60 -2.53 -5.50
C TYR A 130 -7.48 -1.85 -6.31
N ILE A 131 -6.64 -2.62 -7.01
CA ILE A 131 -5.53 -2.07 -7.82
C ILE A 131 -6.05 -1.05 -8.85
N SER A 132 -7.19 -1.33 -9.47
CA SER A 132 -7.76 -0.44 -10.49
C SER A 132 -8.52 0.77 -9.93
N ALA A 133 -9.01 0.69 -8.69
CA ALA A 133 -9.79 1.74 -8.06
C ALA A 133 -8.93 2.70 -7.22
N ALA A 134 -7.79 2.22 -6.70
CA ALA A 134 -6.94 2.92 -5.76
C ALA A 134 -5.91 3.83 -6.44
N SER A 135 -5.73 5.01 -5.85
CA SER A 135 -4.62 5.92 -6.12
C SER A 135 -3.97 6.33 -4.80
N PHE A 136 -2.65 6.47 -4.79
CA PHE A 136 -1.88 6.73 -3.58
C PHE A 136 -1.19 8.09 -3.64
N SER A 137 -1.04 8.73 -2.49
CA SER A 137 -0.07 9.81 -2.29
C SER A 137 0.66 9.57 -0.98
N VAL A 138 1.96 9.91 -0.97
CA VAL A 138 2.81 9.78 0.21
C VAL A 138 3.58 11.06 0.37
N GLN A 139 3.57 11.64 1.56
CA GLN A 139 4.32 12.84 1.92
C GLN A 139 5.28 12.52 3.05
N ILE A 140 6.52 13.00 2.93
CA ILE A 140 7.53 12.97 4.00
C ILE A 140 7.91 14.42 4.27
N ASP A 141 7.66 14.90 5.49
CA ASP A 141 7.87 16.29 5.91
C ASP A 141 7.22 17.32 4.97
N GLY A 142 5.99 17.01 4.52
CA GLY A 142 5.22 17.83 3.60
C GLY A 142 5.69 17.79 2.13
N GLN A 143 6.72 17.00 1.80
CA GLN A 143 7.17 16.80 0.42
C GLN A 143 6.58 15.51 -0.16
N PHE A 144 5.94 15.59 -1.33
CA PHE A 144 5.41 14.42 -2.01
C PHE A 144 6.53 13.49 -2.50
N ALA A 145 6.44 12.21 -2.14
CA ALA A 145 7.23 11.15 -2.73
C ALA A 145 6.66 10.75 -4.09
N ASP A 146 7.55 10.35 -5.02
CA ASP A 146 7.15 9.82 -6.31
C ASP A 146 6.59 8.40 -6.17
N VAL A 147 5.28 8.29 -6.00
CA VAL A 147 4.58 7.00 -5.88
C VAL A 147 4.59 6.19 -7.17
N SER A 148 4.85 6.81 -8.34
CA SER A 148 4.94 6.09 -9.61
C SER A 148 6.19 5.22 -9.72
N SER A 149 7.20 5.51 -8.90
CA SER A 149 8.42 4.70 -8.76
C SER A 149 8.23 3.43 -7.91
N ALA A 150 7.05 3.22 -7.32
CA ALA A 150 6.78 2.06 -6.50
C ALA A 150 6.70 0.78 -7.35
N TRP A 151 7.36 -0.30 -6.91
CA TRP A 151 7.16 -1.61 -7.53
C TRP A 151 5.98 -2.34 -6.90
N LEU A 152 5.11 -2.88 -7.76
CA LEU A 152 4.00 -3.74 -7.38
C LEU A 152 4.44 -5.21 -7.44
N THR A 153 4.20 -5.96 -6.38
CA THR A 153 4.34 -7.42 -6.34
C THR A 153 2.98 -8.05 -6.06
N LEU A 154 2.64 -9.07 -6.84
CA LEU A 154 1.41 -9.84 -6.70
C LEU A 154 1.76 -11.24 -6.19
N SER A 155 1.08 -11.69 -5.15
CA SER A 155 1.31 -13.02 -4.56
C SER A 155 0.01 -13.63 -4.02
N TYR A 156 0.07 -14.92 -3.67
CA TYR A 156 -0.96 -15.62 -2.92
C TYR A 156 -0.33 -16.15 -1.62
N GLU A 157 -0.72 -15.58 -0.48
CA GLU A 157 -0.11 -15.82 0.83
C GLU A 157 -1.23 -16.07 1.84
N SER A 158 -1.12 -17.13 2.66
CA SER A 158 -2.07 -17.42 3.75
C SER A 158 -3.56 -17.43 3.35
N GLY A 159 -3.87 -17.91 2.15
CA GLY A 159 -5.25 -17.98 1.65
C GLY A 159 -5.77 -16.67 1.04
N GLN A 160 -4.93 -15.66 0.87
CA GLN A 160 -5.30 -14.36 0.32
C GLN A 160 -4.48 -14.01 -0.92
N TYR A 161 -5.12 -13.31 -1.86
CA TYR A 161 -4.47 -12.65 -2.98
C TYR A 161 -3.96 -11.30 -2.51
N VAL A 162 -2.64 -11.12 -2.51
CA VAL A 162 -1.98 -9.93 -1.97
C VAL A 162 -1.40 -9.09 -3.10
N ALA A 163 -1.63 -7.78 -3.03
CA ALA A 163 -0.94 -6.75 -3.81
C ALA A 163 -0.05 -5.96 -2.85
N ARG A 164 1.25 -5.85 -3.14
CA ARG A 164 2.23 -5.19 -2.28
C ARG A 164 3.00 -4.14 -3.08
N TRP A 165 3.01 -2.92 -2.59
CA TRP A 165 3.77 -1.81 -3.16
C TRP A 165 4.94 -1.47 -2.24
N ARG A 166 6.04 -1.07 -2.87
CA ARG A 166 7.26 -0.67 -2.17
C ARG A 166 7.92 0.47 -2.92
N LEU A 167 8.28 1.53 -2.21
CA LEU A 167 9.02 2.66 -2.78
C LEU A 167 10.53 2.39 -2.79
N PRO A 168 11.28 3.01 -3.72
CA PRO A 168 12.74 2.99 -3.70
C PRO A 168 13.31 3.37 -2.33
N PRO A 169 14.38 2.71 -1.87
CA PRO A 169 15.03 3.06 -0.62
C PRO A 169 15.45 4.53 -0.60
N ARG A 170 15.24 5.21 0.54
CA ARG A 170 15.65 6.60 0.75
C ARG A 170 16.36 6.74 2.09
N ILE A 171 17.38 7.59 2.15
CA ILE A 171 18.01 8.02 3.40
C ILE A 171 17.28 9.28 3.89
N LEU A 172 16.85 9.27 5.15
CA LEU A 172 16.34 10.46 5.84
C LEU A 172 17.43 11.01 6.76
N SER A 173 17.38 12.32 7.01
CA SER A 173 18.28 12.96 7.97
C SER A 173 18.03 12.46 9.39
N VAL A 174 18.95 12.73 10.31
CA VAL A 174 18.71 12.48 11.75
C VAL A 174 17.58 13.37 12.24
N GLY A 175 16.66 12.82 13.04
CA GLY A 175 15.54 13.58 13.63
C GLY A 175 14.19 12.87 13.52
N THR A 176 13.13 13.63 13.81
CA THR A 176 11.74 13.19 13.69
C THR A 176 11.18 13.63 12.35
N HIS A 177 10.59 12.69 11.62
CA HIS A 177 10.00 12.87 10.30
C HIS A 177 8.52 12.55 10.34
N GLN A 178 7.71 13.39 9.68
CA GLN A 178 6.27 13.14 9.53
C GLN A 178 6.00 12.46 8.20
N LEU A 179 5.44 11.26 8.25
CA LEU A 179 4.93 10.54 7.11
C LEU A 179 3.40 10.68 7.07
N ILE A 180 2.86 11.18 5.96
CA ILE A 180 1.41 11.19 5.71
C ILE A 180 1.17 10.42 4.43
N SER A 181 0.47 9.30 4.53
CA SER A 181 -0.04 8.60 3.34
C SER A 181 -1.51 8.86 3.16
N ALA A 182 -1.95 8.86 1.91
CA ALA A 182 -3.37 8.89 1.58
C ALA A 182 -3.67 7.87 0.48
N VAL A 183 -4.75 7.12 0.66
CA VAL A 183 -5.34 6.28 -0.38
C VAL A 183 -6.67 6.90 -0.79
N THR A 184 -6.85 7.07 -2.10
CA THR A 184 -8.13 7.50 -2.67
C THR A 184 -8.71 6.38 -3.51
N LEU A 185 -9.92 5.95 -3.16
CA LEU A 185 -10.70 4.95 -3.88
C LEU A 185 -11.73 5.66 -4.77
N SER A 186 -11.63 5.44 -6.08
CA SER A 186 -12.53 6.04 -7.08
C SER A 186 -13.96 5.47 -7.07
N ARG A 187 -14.16 4.31 -6.45
CA ARG A 187 -15.45 3.63 -6.27
C ARG A 187 -15.43 2.79 -4.99
N GLN A 188 -16.60 2.34 -4.56
CA GLN A 188 -16.71 1.35 -3.50
C GLN A 188 -16.13 0.00 -3.98
N ILE A 189 -15.38 -0.66 -3.11
CA ILE A 189 -14.75 -1.97 -3.35
C ILE A 189 -14.92 -2.88 -2.13
N THR A 190 -14.53 -4.14 -2.24
CA THR A 190 -14.45 -5.10 -1.12
C THR A 190 -13.15 -5.90 -1.18
N ASP A 191 -12.66 -6.37 -0.04
CA ASP A 191 -11.61 -7.42 0.04
C ASP A 191 -12.21 -8.83 0.01
N GLY A 192 -13.54 -8.94 0.08
CA GLY A 192 -14.27 -10.19 0.14
C GLY A 192 -14.26 -10.86 1.51
N LEU A 193 -14.00 -10.11 2.58
CA LEU A 193 -14.17 -10.54 3.97
C LEU A 193 -15.46 -9.95 4.56
N ASP A 194 -16.06 -10.69 5.50
CA ASP A 194 -17.08 -10.19 6.43
C ASP A 194 -16.44 -10.17 7.83
N SER A 195 -15.63 -9.14 8.09
CA SER A 195 -14.83 -9.02 9.31
C SER A 195 -15.71 -8.67 10.51
N ASN A 196 -16.86 -8.04 10.27
CA ASN A 196 -17.77 -7.60 11.31
C ASN A 196 -18.78 -8.70 11.71
N GLY A 197 -19.04 -9.67 10.82
CA GLY A 197 -19.90 -10.84 11.02
C GLY A 197 -21.39 -10.56 10.77
N ASP A 198 -21.73 -9.55 9.97
CA ASP A 198 -23.11 -9.14 9.69
C ASP A 198 -23.75 -9.89 8.51
N GLY A 199 -23.01 -10.81 7.89
CA GLY A 199 -23.46 -11.59 6.73
C GLY A 199 -23.27 -10.90 5.38
N ASN A 200 -22.72 -9.68 5.36
CA ASN A 200 -22.38 -8.94 4.15
C ASN A 200 -20.87 -8.74 4.08
N LEU A 201 -20.36 -8.61 2.86
CA LEU A 201 -18.96 -8.29 2.66
C LEU A 201 -18.67 -6.85 3.09
N ASP A 202 -17.56 -6.64 3.79
CA ASP A 202 -17.09 -5.31 4.13
C ASP A 202 -16.80 -4.53 2.86
N THR A 203 -17.20 -3.26 2.86
CA THR A 203 -16.99 -2.36 1.73
C THR A 203 -16.16 -1.15 2.13
N PHE A 204 -15.33 -0.69 1.20
CA PHE A 204 -14.38 0.40 1.39
C PHE A 204 -14.55 1.44 0.29
N GLY A 205 -14.45 2.71 0.67
CA GLY A 205 -14.65 3.83 -0.27
C GLY A 205 -16.11 4.01 -0.72
N PRO A 206 -16.36 4.90 -1.71
CA PRO A 206 -15.38 5.79 -2.34
C PRO A 206 -14.88 6.88 -1.37
N GLY A 207 -13.78 7.54 -1.74
CA GLY A 207 -13.24 8.68 -0.99
C GLY A 207 -11.76 8.52 -0.65
N THR A 208 -11.26 9.46 0.14
CA THR A 208 -9.85 9.51 0.56
C THR A 208 -9.73 9.24 2.05
N THR A 209 -8.84 8.32 2.40
CA THR A 209 -8.42 8.07 3.79
C THR A 209 -6.95 8.45 3.93
N THR A 210 -6.62 9.17 5.01
CA THR A 210 -5.27 9.62 5.31
C THR A 210 -4.74 8.93 6.57
N HIS A 211 -3.48 8.51 6.53
CA HIS A 211 -2.82 7.78 7.61
C HIS A 211 -1.53 8.50 8.01
N PRO A 212 -1.52 9.17 9.17
CA PRO A 212 -0.29 9.75 9.70
C PRO A 212 0.61 8.65 10.25
N CYS A 213 1.91 8.89 10.24
CA CYS A 213 2.94 8.00 10.78
C CYS A 213 4.15 8.87 11.15
N GLU A 214 4.80 8.55 12.27
CA GLU A 214 6.04 9.22 12.69
C GLU A 214 7.23 8.29 12.48
N ILE A 215 8.33 8.80 11.92
CA ILE A 215 9.59 8.08 11.78
C ILE A 215 10.67 8.83 12.57
N ILE A 216 11.40 8.13 13.42
CA ILE A 216 12.51 8.68 14.19
C ILE A 216 13.82 8.05 13.70
N VAL A 217 14.72 8.89 13.17
CA VAL A 217 16.06 8.51 12.74
C VAL A 217 17.07 8.88 13.83
N ARG A 218 17.81 7.91 14.34
CA ARG A 218 18.77 8.09 15.45
C ARG A 218 20.03 7.25 15.35
#